data_AF-N1MN40-F1
#
_entry.id   AF-N1MN40-F1
#
_cell.length_a   1.000
_cell.length_b   1.000
_cell.length_c   1.000
_cell.angle_alpha   90.00
_cell.angle_beta   90.00
_cell.angle_gamma   90.00
#
_symmetry.space_group_name_H-M   'P 1'
#
loop_
_entity.id
_entity.type
_entity.pdbx_description
1 polymer ?
#
loop_
_entity_poly.entity_id
_entity_poly.type
_entity_poly.pdbx_seq_one_letter_code
_entity_poly.pdbx_strand_id
1 'polypeptide(L)'
;MRARPDRALSLTGLPKSGAIIWGNLSGPTVTVFSDFTCGYCRALSGVLTELNVRVVERPISILGSRALSERVYCAKDPARALRRAYAGDTLEPANCDTSGLDANEKFAAANGIAGTPVIVRSDGAMIEGYRPKDALAAWLKGAR
;
A
#
# COMPACT_ATOMS: atom_id res chain seq x y z
N MET A 1 28.70 -10.53 -3.67
CA MET A 1 27.26 -10.44 -3.31
C MET A 1 26.47 -10.36 -4.60
N ARG A 2 25.68 -11.38 -4.95
CA ARG A 2 24.84 -11.32 -6.15
C ARG A 2 23.66 -10.41 -5.85
N ALA A 3 23.54 -9.29 -6.55
CA ALA A 3 22.30 -8.52 -6.59
C ALA A 3 21.19 -9.51 -6.96
N ARG A 4 20.15 -9.61 -6.12
CA ARG A 4 18.97 -10.40 -6.47
C ARG A 4 18.42 -9.78 -7.76
N PRO A 5 18.16 -10.57 -8.82
CA PRO A 5 17.55 -10.04 -10.03
C PRO A 5 16.28 -9.32 -9.64
N ASP A 6 16.06 -8.14 -10.22
CA ASP A 6 14.94 -7.25 -9.97
C ASP A 6 13.65 -8.07 -9.88
N ARG A 7 13.22 -8.39 -8.66
CA ARG A 7 12.13 -9.32 -8.47
C ARG A 7 10.85 -8.60 -8.86
N ALA A 8 10.38 -8.88 -10.07
CA ALA A 8 9.09 -8.40 -10.51
C ALA A 8 8.01 -9.11 -9.68
N LEU A 9 7.22 -8.34 -8.94
CA LEU A 9 6.09 -8.83 -8.19
C LEU A 9 4.85 -8.77 -9.09
N SER A 10 4.45 -9.94 -9.60
CA SER A 10 3.22 -10.08 -10.35
C SER A 10 2.03 -9.82 -9.43
N LEU A 11 1.27 -8.77 -9.71
CA LEU A 11 0.00 -8.49 -9.02
C LEU A 11 -1.15 -9.37 -9.55
N THR A 12 -0.88 -10.21 -10.55
CA THR A 12 -1.83 -11.17 -11.11
C THR A 12 -2.24 -12.18 -10.06
N GLY A 13 -3.54 -12.24 -9.75
CA GLY A 13 -4.10 -13.10 -8.71
C GLY A 13 -4.55 -12.36 -7.45
N LEU A 14 -4.23 -11.08 -7.30
CA LEU A 14 -4.86 -10.24 -6.27
C LEU A 14 -6.29 -9.89 -6.66
N PRO A 15 -7.27 -10.05 -5.75
CA PRO A 15 -8.62 -9.61 -6.02
C PRO A 15 -8.67 -8.07 -6.08
N LYS A 16 -9.69 -7.56 -6.78
CA LYS A 16 -9.98 -6.11 -6.80
C LYS A 16 -10.44 -5.61 -5.42
N SER A 17 -11.01 -6.48 -4.59
CA SER A 17 -11.32 -6.19 -3.18
C SER A 17 -10.04 -6.10 -2.35
N GLY A 18 -10.10 -5.48 -1.17
CA GLY A 18 -8.95 -5.33 -0.28
C GLY A 18 -8.00 -4.18 -0.63
N ALA A 19 -8.32 -3.40 -1.66
CA ALA A 19 -7.59 -2.19 -2.04
C ALA A 19 -8.33 -0.93 -1.60
N ILE A 20 -7.58 0.05 -1.11
CA ILE A 20 -8.03 1.41 -0.84
C ILE A 20 -7.40 2.30 -1.89
N ILE A 21 -8.24 2.89 -2.75
CA ILE A 21 -7.76 3.76 -3.84
C ILE A 21 -7.82 5.21 -3.38
N TRP A 22 -6.71 5.93 -3.51
CA TRP A 22 -6.62 7.34 -3.14
C TRP A 22 -5.59 8.09 -4.00
N GLY A 23 -5.54 9.41 -3.85
CA GLY A 23 -4.65 10.28 -4.62
C GLY A 23 -5.27 10.73 -5.95
N ASN A 24 -4.44 10.92 -6.98
CA ASN A 24 -4.88 11.39 -8.28
C ASN A 24 -5.35 10.22 -9.15
N LEU A 25 -6.67 10.06 -9.32
CA LEU A 25 -7.24 8.94 -10.06
C LEU A 25 -6.86 8.87 -11.54
N SER A 26 -6.40 9.99 -12.11
CA SER A 26 -5.92 10.10 -13.50
C SER A 26 -4.39 9.97 -13.62
N GLY A 27 -3.67 9.85 -12.49
CA GLY A 27 -2.22 9.74 -12.46
C GLY A 27 -1.70 8.31 -12.68
N PRO A 28 -0.37 8.15 -12.79
CA PRO A 28 0.27 6.83 -12.82
C PRO A 28 -0.13 5.99 -11.61
N THR A 29 -0.42 4.71 -11.82
CA THR A 29 -0.87 3.81 -10.75
C THR A 29 0.31 3.16 -10.04
N VAL A 30 0.29 3.22 -8.72
CA VAL A 30 1.23 2.52 -7.85
C VAL A 30 0.46 1.66 -6.86
N THR A 31 0.89 0.42 -6.66
CA THR A 31 0.35 -0.45 -5.62
C THR A 31 1.27 -0.42 -4.42
N VAL A 32 0.71 -0.24 -3.23
CA VAL A 32 1.50 -0.13 -2.00
C VAL A 32 0.98 -1.15 -1.00
N PHE A 33 1.83 -2.06 -0.56
CA PHE A 33 1.56 -2.89 0.60
C PHE A 33 2.03 -2.15 1.84
N SER A 34 1.10 -1.84 2.73
CA SER A 34 1.33 -0.97 3.88
C SER A 34 0.82 -1.57 5.19
N ASP A 35 1.22 -0.93 6.28
CA ASP A 35 0.69 -1.18 7.61
C ASP A 35 0.44 0.19 8.27
N PHE A 36 -0.76 0.41 8.81
CA PHE A 36 -1.16 1.71 9.36
C PHE A 36 -0.41 2.10 10.65
N THR A 37 0.26 1.16 11.30
CA THR A 37 1.14 1.42 12.45
C THR A 37 2.60 1.65 12.07
N CYS A 38 2.97 1.45 10.80
CA CYS A 38 4.33 1.67 10.31
C CYS A 38 4.62 3.16 10.03
N GLY A 39 5.60 3.73 10.74
CA GLY A 39 6.02 5.13 10.55
C GLY A 39 6.52 5.43 9.14
N TYR A 40 7.18 4.48 8.48
CA TYR A 40 7.62 4.62 7.09
C TYR A 40 6.47 4.59 6.08
N CYS A 41 5.39 3.85 6.36
CA CYS A 41 4.17 3.88 5.55
C CYS A 41 3.50 5.26 5.61
N ARG A 42 3.44 5.87 6.81
CA ARG A 42 2.98 7.25 7.00
C ARG A 42 3.83 8.26 6.25
N ALA A 43 5.16 8.14 6.34
CA ALA A 43 6.07 9.03 5.60
C ALA A 43 5.90 8.87 4.08
N LEU A 44 5.73 7.63 3.61
CA LEU A 44 5.50 7.32 2.20
C LEU A 44 4.17 7.92 1.70
N SER A 45 3.08 7.86 2.48
CA SER A 45 1.80 8.42 2.05
C SER A 45 1.88 9.92 1.79
N GLY A 46 2.69 10.65 2.57
CA GLY A 46 2.97 12.07 2.31
C GLY A 46 3.67 12.27 0.96
N VAL A 47 4.74 11.52 0.71
CA VAL A 47 5.48 11.58 -0.56
C VAL A 47 4.58 11.27 -1.77
N LEU A 48 3.77 10.21 -1.70
CA LEU A 48 2.87 9.82 -2.78
C LEU A 48 1.78 10.88 -3.06
N THR A 49 1.32 11.56 -2.00
CA THR A 49 0.40 12.70 -2.14
C THR A 49 1.07 13.82 -2.93
N GLU A 50 2.31 14.18 -2.58
CA GLU A 50 3.06 15.23 -3.26
C GLU A 50 3.41 14.89 -4.72
N LEU A 51 3.60 13.60 -5.02
CA LEU A 51 3.86 13.12 -6.38
C LEU A 51 2.59 13.10 -7.25
N ASN A 52 1.42 13.33 -6.66
CA ASN A 52 0.14 13.39 -7.37
C ASN A 52 -0.14 12.14 -8.22
N VAL A 53 0.10 10.96 -7.64
CA VAL A 53 -0.09 9.64 -8.29
C VAL A 53 -1.38 8.96 -7.82
N ARG A 54 -1.82 7.95 -8.57
CA ARG A 54 -2.92 7.06 -8.16
C ARG A 54 -2.36 5.96 -7.26
N VAL A 55 -2.76 5.94 -5.99
CA VAL A 55 -2.31 4.92 -5.04
C VAL A 55 -3.38 3.85 -4.87
N VAL A 56 -2.96 2.60 -5.04
CA VAL A 56 -3.74 1.39 -4.72
C VAL A 56 -3.12 0.80 -3.46
N GLU A 57 -3.66 1.16 -2.32
CA GLU A 57 -3.12 0.76 -1.03
C GLU A 57 -3.73 -0.56 -0.56
N ARG A 58 -2.88 -1.50 -0.18
CA ARG A 58 -3.25 -2.86 0.22
C ARG A 58 -2.68 -3.12 1.62
N PRO A 59 -3.46 -2.90 2.69
CA PRO A 59 -3.00 -3.14 4.05
C PRO A 59 -2.67 -4.62 4.27
N ILE A 60 -1.53 -4.93 4.90
CA ILE A 60 -1.08 -6.31 5.19
C ILE A 60 -0.84 -6.60 6.67
N SER A 61 -1.22 -5.68 7.56
CA SER A 61 -1.34 -5.84 9.03
C SER A 61 -0.23 -6.61 9.78
N ILE A 62 0.97 -6.73 9.21
CA ILE A 62 2.07 -7.56 9.73
C ILE A 62 2.58 -7.09 11.10
N LEU A 63 2.30 -5.84 11.47
CA LEU A 63 2.66 -5.26 12.77
C LEU A 63 1.50 -5.32 13.78
N GLY A 64 0.47 -6.12 13.52
CA GLY A 64 -0.70 -6.25 14.39
C GLY A 64 -1.72 -5.12 14.21
N SER A 65 -1.71 -4.42 13.08
CA SER A 65 -2.62 -3.30 12.79
C SER A 65 -3.99 -3.72 12.25
N ARG A 66 -4.36 -5.00 12.33
CA ARG A 66 -5.52 -5.58 11.66
C ARG A 66 -6.83 -4.85 11.96
N ALA A 67 -7.12 -4.62 13.24
CA ALA A 67 -8.34 -3.91 13.64
C ALA A 67 -8.41 -2.47 13.09
N LEU A 68 -7.26 -1.79 12.95
CA LEU A 68 -7.19 -0.46 12.33
C LEU A 68 -7.39 -0.57 10.81
N SER A 69 -6.78 -1.56 10.17
CA SER A 69 -6.96 -1.85 8.74
C SER A 69 -8.42 -2.11 8.39
N GLU A 70 -9.13 -2.88 9.21
CA GLU A 70 -10.56 -3.15 9.03
C GLU A 70 -11.41 -1.89 9.17
N ARG A 71 -11.16 -1.05 10.19
CA ARG A 71 -11.88 0.22 10.36
C ARG A 71 -11.68 1.16 9.18
N VAL A 72 -10.46 1.24 8.64
CA VAL A 72 -10.18 2.05 7.45
C VAL A 72 -10.89 1.48 6.23
N TYR A 73 -10.71 0.18 5.97
CA TYR A 73 -11.22 -0.49 4.79
C TYR A 73 -12.76 -0.52 4.74
N CYS A 74 -13.40 -0.71 5.89
CA CYS A 74 -14.86 -0.75 6.01
C CYS A 74 -15.52 0.63 6.22
N ALA A 75 -14.73 1.71 6.27
CA ALA A 75 -15.30 3.05 6.40
C ALA A 75 -16.15 3.42 5.17
N LYS A 76 -17.14 4.30 5.36
CA LYS A 76 -17.91 4.89 4.25
C LYS A 76 -17.04 5.61 3.22
N ASP A 77 -15.95 6.22 3.70
CA ASP A 77 -14.91 6.83 2.87
C ASP A 77 -13.54 6.29 3.32
N PRO A 78 -13.06 5.20 2.69
CA PRO A 78 -11.80 4.57 3.04
C PRO A 78 -10.60 5.50 2.82
N ALA A 79 -10.63 6.37 1.81
CA ALA A 79 -9.53 7.30 1.54
C ALA A 79 -9.40 8.36 2.64
N ARG A 80 -10.52 8.88 3.15
CA ARG A 80 -10.52 9.78 4.32
C ARG A 80 -10.13 9.04 5.59
N ALA A 81 -10.66 7.84 5.82
CA ALA A 81 -10.31 7.04 6.99
C ALA A 81 -8.82 6.68 7.03
N LEU A 82 -8.22 6.39 5.88
CA LEU A 82 -6.78 6.12 5.72
C LEU A 82 -5.93 7.31 6.17
N ARG A 83 -6.26 8.54 5.72
CA ARG A 83 -5.54 9.75 6.14
C ARG A 83 -5.62 9.96 7.65
N ARG A 84 -6.78 9.70 8.24
CA ARG A 84 -7.01 9.78 9.68
C ARG A 84 -6.22 8.71 10.44
N ALA A 85 -6.20 7.47 9.96
CA ALA A 85 -5.38 6.40 10.53
C ALA A 85 -3.89 6.77 10.52
N TYR A 86 -3.39 7.30 9.40
CA TYR A 86 -2.01 7.79 9.32
C TYR A 86 -1.75 9.02 10.19
N ALA A 87 -2.74 9.86 10.46
CA ALA A 87 -2.60 10.96 11.42
C ALA A 87 -2.58 10.48 12.89
N GLY A 88 -2.98 9.22 13.15
CA GLY A 88 -3.11 8.68 14.51
C GLY A 88 -4.48 8.96 15.15
N ASP A 89 -5.46 9.38 14.36
CA ASP A 89 -6.83 9.60 14.85
C ASP A 89 -7.50 8.30 15.25
N THR A 90 -8.42 8.39 16.21
CA THR A 90 -9.36 7.30 16.48
C THR A 90 -10.41 7.20 15.39
N LEU A 91 -10.56 6.00 14.82
CA LEU A 91 -11.59 5.66 13.86
C LEU A 91 -12.74 4.91 14.54
N GLU A 92 -13.95 5.29 14.14
CA GLU A 92 -15.16 4.57 14.52
C GLU A 92 -15.11 3.12 14.01
N PRO A 93 -15.63 2.16 14.78
CA PRO A 93 -15.82 0.80 14.30
C PRO A 93 -16.71 0.77 13.06
N ALA A 94 -16.32 0.00 12.07
CA ALA A 94 -17.11 -0.26 10.88
C ALA A 94 -16.93 -1.72 10.48
N ASN A 95 -18.03 -2.37 10.08
CA ASN A 95 -18.05 -3.78 9.71
C ASN A 95 -18.44 -3.91 8.24
N CYS A 96 -17.69 -4.72 7.50
CA CYS A 96 -17.93 -5.06 6.10
C CYS A 96 -17.28 -6.42 5.81
N ASP A 97 -17.38 -6.91 4.59
CA ASP A 97 -16.61 -8.09 4.15
C ASP A 97 -15.11 -7.75 4.07
N THR A 98 -14.31 -8.33 4.97
CA THR A 98 -12.86 -8.12 5.07
C THR A 98 -12.03 -9.19 4.37
N SER A 99 -12.64 -10.11 3.61
CA SER A 99 -11.95 -11.17 2.86
C SER A 99 -10.87 -10.64 1.90
N GLY A 100 -11.04 -9.41 1.40
CA GLY A 100 -10.04 -8.72 0.59
C GLY A 100 -8.75 -8.39 1.34
N LEU A 101 -8.84 -8.06 2.65
CA LEU A 101 -7.66 -7.84 3.49
C LEU A 101 -6.93 -9.16 3.75
N ASP A 102 -7.66 -10.26 3.95
CA ASP A 102 -7.06 -11.59 4.11
C ASP A 102 -6.32 -12.02 2.84
N ALA A 103 -6.86 -11.68 1.67
CA ALA A 103 -6.19 -11.92 0.39
C ALA A 103 -4.88 -11.13 0.27
N ASN A 104 -4.82 -9.90 0.80
CA ASN A 104 -3.58 -9.11 0.83
C ASN A 104 -2.52 -9.81 1.67
N GLU A 105 -2.88 -10.23 2.89
CA GLU A 105 -1.97 -10.87 3.85
C GLU A 105 -1.46 -12.21 3.32
N LYS A 106 -2.36 -13.03 2.74
CA LYS A 106 -1.98 -14.28 2.07
C LYS A 106 -1.05 -14.05 0.89
N PHE A 107 -1.34 -13.06 0.06
CA PHE A 107 -0.49 -12.72 -1.08
C PHE A 107 0.89 -12.22 -0.63
N ALA A 108 0.94 -11.39 0.41
CA ALA A 108 2.19 -10.90 0.98
C ALA A 108 3.03 -12.06 1.52
N ALA A 109 2.45 -12.97 2.29
CA ALA A 109 3.12 -14.15 2.81
C ALA A 109 3.63 -15.07 1.69
N ALA A 110 2.79 -15.39 0.70
CA ALA A 110 3.16 -16.23 -0.44
C ALA A 110 4.29 -15.63 -1.28
N ASN A 111 4.37 -14.30 -1.33
CA ASN A 111 5.42 -13.57 -2.01
C ASN A 111 6.55 -13.13 -1.08
N GLY A 112 6.66 -13.63 0.14
CA GLY A 112 7.78 -13.30 1.03
C GLY A 112 7.91 -11.81 1.38
N ILE A 113 6.82 -11.05 1.31
CA ILE A 113 6.77 -9.67 1.80
C ILE A 113 6.74 -9.74 3.33
N ALA A 114 7.91 -9.51 3.93
CA ALA A 114 8.11 -9.57 5.38
C ALA A 114 8.15 -8.18 6.06
N GLY A 115 7.99 -7.10 5.29
CA GLY A 115 8.09 -5.74 5.79
C GLY A 115 7.20 -4.77 5.02
N THR A 116 6.93 -3.61 5.62
CA THR A 116 6.19 -2.50 4.99
C THR A 116 6.98 -1.19 5.14
N PRO A 117 6.88 -0.26 4.17
CA PRO A 117 6.09 -0.35 2.94
C PRO A 117 6.77 -1.17 1.83
N VAL A 118 5.98 -1.80 0.96
CA VAL A 118 6.45 -2.30 -0.35
C VAL A 118 5.69 -1.58 -1.45
N ILE A 119 6.42 -1.00 -2.40
CA ILE A 119 5.87 -0.23 -3.52
C ILE A 119 6.03 -1.06 -4.79
N VAL A 120 4.96 -1.21 -5.57
CA VAL A 120 4.93 -1.98 -6.79
C VAL A 120 4.40 -1.10 -7.92
N ARG A 121 5.17 -1.05 -9.01
CA ARG A 121 4.81 -0.33 -10.23
C ARG A 121 3.95 -1.21 -11.12
N SER A 122 3.31 -0.61 -12.12
CA SER A 122 2.41 -1.31 -13.04
C SER A 122 3.07 -2.44 -13.84
N ASP A 123 4.38 -2.37 -14.08
CA ASP A 123 5.17 -3.40 -14.77
C ASP A 123 5.73 -4.48 -13.82
N GLY A 124 5.30 -4.46 -12.56
CA GLY A 124 5.72 -5.42 -11.53
C GLY A 124 7.05 -5.08 -10.87
N ALA A 125 7.79 -4.05 -11.31
CA ALA A 125 8.97 -3.61 -10.58
C ALA A 125 8.58 -3.25 -9.14
N MET A 126 9.34 -3.74 -8.15
CA MET A 126 9.04 -3.49 -6.73
C MET A 126 10.21 -2.86 -5.99
N ILE A 127 9.89 -2.03 -4.99
CA ILE A 127 10.80 -1.48 -4.00
C ILE A 127 10.33 -1.92 -2.63
N GLU A 128 11.24 -2.52 -1.87
CA GLU A 128 11.05 -2.76 -0.45
C GLU A 128 11.58 -1.56 0.36
N GLY A 129 10.73 -1.08 1.27
CA GLY A 129 11.00 0.04 2.16
C GLY A 129 10.69 1.42 1.58
N TYR A 130 10.81 2.42 2.44
CA TYR A 130 10.64 3.82 2.07
C TYR A 130 11.76 4.31 1.14
N ARG A 131 11.42 5.24 0.25
CA ARG A 131 12.38 5.99 -0.56
C ARG A 131 12.02 7.48 -0.53
N PRO A 132 13.01 8.39 -0.54
CA PRO A 132 12.76 9.82 -0.69
C PRO A 132 12.03 10.15 -1.98
N LYS A 133 11.34 11.29 -1.99
CA LYS A 133 10.51 11.77 -3.10
C LYS A 133 11.20 11.72 -4.45
N ASP A 134 12.40 12.28 -4.57
CA ASP A 134 13.08 12.39 -5.86
C ASP A 134 13.48 11.03 -6.43
N ALA A 135 13.98 10.13 -5.57
CA ALA A 135 14.30 8.76 -5.94
C ALA A 135 13.05 7.98 -6.37
N LEU A 136 11.94 8.14 -5.63
CA LEU A 136 10.68 7.50 -5.96
C LEU A 136 10.10 8.05 -7.28
N ALA A 137 10.13 9.36 -7.49
CA ALA A 137 9.69 10.00 -8.73
C ALA A 137 10.48 9.53 -9.94
N ALA A 138 11.81 9.45 -9.82
CA ALA A 138 12.68 8.94 -10.87
C ALA A 138 12.37 7.48 -11.19
N TRP A 139 12.19 6.64 -10.16
CA TRP A 139 11.85 5.24 -10.33
C TRP A 139 10.48 5.06 -10.98
N LEU A 140 9.46 5.84 -10.61
CA LEU A 140 8.12 5.73 -11.20
C LEU A 140 8.10 6.04 -12.70
N LYS A 141 8.97 6.94 -13.17
CA LYS A 141 9.12 7.24 -14.61
C LYS A 141 9.74 6.10 -15.42
N GLY A 142 10.35 5.12 -14.76
CA GLY A 142 10.98 3.99 -15.42
C GLY A 142 10.03 2.85 -15.80
N ALA A 143 8.71 3.01 -15.63
CA ALA A 143 7.72 2.05 -16.13
C ALA A 143 7.87 1.96 -17.65
N ARG A 144 8.21 0.78 -18.16
CA ARG A 144 8.31 0.52 -19.60
C ARG A 144 7.06 -0.15 -20.13
#